data_AF-A9HCT2-F1
#
_entry.id   AF-A9HCT2-F1
#
_cell.length_a   1.000
_cell.length_b   1.000
_cell.length_c   1.000
_cell.angle_alpha   90.00
_cell.angle_beta   90.00
_cell.angle_gamma   90.00
#
_symmetry.space_group_name_H-M   'P 1'
#
loop_
_entity.id
_entity.type
_entity.pdbx_description
1 polymer ?
#
loop_
_entity_poly.entity_id
_entity_poly.type
_entity_poly.pdbx_seq_one_letter_code
_entity_poly.pdbx_strand_id
1 'polypeptide(L)'
;MTDIVTARQLVAQGKVDQAVPPLYDAQKRLEAARKAEKRYNVAESALQPAPQHPLPSNHPVTSTPIDWVPVGGAFIASDILSPEKKAAVAKANDQLKAGDSKGAAQTMQVVGEDVDFIVALAPLDQTEGAVNRATVFVEGRQPAQAAEALDQALNGLVFVSQDFIETLAPAAPAAPAAPAAPAKPTQQKK
;
A
#
# COMPACT_ATOMS: atom_id res chain seq x y z
N MET A 1 -7.15 0.00 -0.98
CA MET A 1 -6.75 -1.41 -1.22
C MET A 1 -7.94 -2.36 -1.33
N THR A 2 -8.98 -2.23 -0.51
CA THR A 2 -10.18 -3.10 -0.59
C THR A 2 -10.76 -3.19 -1.99
N ASP A 3 -10.87 -2.07 -2.72
CA ASP A 3 -11.45 -2.08 -4.06
C ASP A 3 -10.57 -2.81 -5.10
N ILE A 4 -9.24 -2.77 -4.93
CA ILE A 4 -8.30 -3.54 -5.77
C ILE A 4 -8.52 -5.04 -5.56
N VAL A 5 -8.70 -5.47 -4.30
CA VAL A 5 -9.02 -6.86 -3.95
C VAL A 5 -10.38 -7.27 -4.53
N THR A 6 -11.40 -6.42 -4.38
CA THR A 6 -12.73 -6.65 -4.96
C THR A 6 -12.67 -6.77 -6.49
N ALA A 7 -11.97 -5.85 -7.16
CA ALA A 7 -11.77 -5.90 -8.60
C ALA A 7 -11.06 -7.20 -9.02
N ARG A 8 -10.01 -7.60 -8.31
CA ARG A 8 -9.28 -8.85 -8.58
C ARG A 8 -10.18 -10.07 -8.46
N GLN A 9 -11.03 -10.10 -7.44
CA GLN A 9 -11.98 -11.18 -7.22
C GLN A 9 -13.07 -11.24 -8.31
N LEU A 10 -13.54 -10.08 -8.78
CA LEU A 10 -14.52 -10.00 -9.87
C LEU A 10 -13.91 -10.46 -11.20
N VAL A 11 -12.68 -10.04 -11.50
CA VAL A 11 -11.93 -10.52 -12.67
C VAL A 11 -11.74 -12.04 -12.60
N ALA A 12 -11.38 -12.59 -11.44
CA ALA A 12 -11.24 -14.03 -11.24
C ALA A 12 -12.56 -14.81 -11.42
N GLN A 13 -13.69 -14.19 -11.11
CA GLN A 13 -15.03 -14.75 -11.35
C GLN A 13 -15.52 -14.60 -12.80
N GLY A 14 -14.70 -14.03 -13.70
CA GLY A 14 -15.10 -13.70 -15.06
C GLY A 14 -16.07 -12.51 -15.16
N LYS A 15 -16.34 -11.81 -14.06
CA LYS A 15 -17.22 -10.63 -13.99
C LYS A 15 -16.45 -9.35 -14.32
N VAL A 16 -15.80 -9.34 -15.48
CA VAL A 16 -14.86 -8.28 -15.89
C VAL A 16 -15.52 -6.91 -15.90
N ASP A 17 -16.70 -6.78 -16.48
CA ASP A 17 -17.42 -5.49 -16.54
C ASP A 17 -17.78 -4.95 -15.13
N GLN A 18 -18.03 -5.84 -14.16
CA GLN A 18 -18.33 -5.46 -12.78
C GLN A 18 -17.08 -5.01 -12.01
N ALA A 19 -15.88 -5.31 -12.50
CA ALA A 19 -14.63 -4.84 -11.90
C ALA A 19 -14.35 -3.36 -12.20
N VAL A 20 -15.05 -2.74 -13.17
CA VAL A 20 -14.82 -1.33 -13.54
C VAL A 20 -15.09 -0.36 -12.38
N PRO A 21 -16.28 -0.35 -11.73
CA PRO A 21 -16.54 0.57 -10.62
C PRO A 21 -15.50 0.52 -9.48
N PRO A 22 -15.13 -0.66 -8.92
CA PRO A 22 -14.13 -0.70 -7.85
C PRO A 22 -12.74 -0.26 -8.31
N LEU A 23 -12.36 -0.41 -9.58
CA LEU A 23 -11.10 0.13 -10.10
C LEU A 23 -11.08 1.67 -10.10
N TYR A 24 -12.17 2.29 -10.54
CA TYR A 24 -12.31 3.75 -10.48
C TYR A 24 -12.31 4.28 -9.04
N ASP A 25 -12.96 3.55 -8.12
CA ASP A 25 -12.94 3.92 -6.70
C ASP A 25 -11.55 3.73 -6.08
N ALA A 26 -10.81 2.70 -6.48
CA ALA A 26 -9.41 2.51 -6.10
C ALA A 26 -8.55 3.69 -6.55
N GLN A 27 -8.67 4.11 -7.81
CA GLN A 27 -7.94 5.26 -8.37
C GLN A 27 -8.20 6.53 -7.57
N LYS A 28 -9.48 6.87 -7.32
CA LYS A 28 -9.83 8.06 -6.52
C LYS A 28 -9.24 8.01 -5.11
N ARG A 29 -9.27 6.84 -4.47
CA ARG A 29 -8.70 6.66 -3.12
C ARG A 29 -7.18 6.77 -3.13
N LEU A 30 -6.50 6.27 -4.17
CA LEU A 30 -5.06 6.44 -4.34
C LEU A 30 -4.70 7.91 -4.58
N GLU A 31 -5.46 8.65 -5.39
CA GLU A 31 -5.27 10.10 -5.56
C GLU A 31 -5.51 10.88 -4.26
N ALA A 32 -6.48 10.47 -3.46
CA ALA A 32 -6.71 11.05 -2.14
C ALA A 32 -5.54 10.74 -1.18
N ALA A 33 -5.02 9.51 -1.21
CA ALA A 33 -3.85 9.10 -0.45
C ALA A 33 -2.57 9.84 -0.90
N ARG A 34 -2.44 10.13 -2.19
CA ARG A 34 -1.41 11.02 -2.74
C ARG A 34 -1.49 12.41 -2.14
N LYS A 35 -2.69 12.93 -1.86
CA LYS A 35 -2.88 14.25 -1.26
C LYS A 35 -2.75 14.24 0.27
N ALA A 36 -2.84 13.07 0.90
CA ALA A 36 -2.62 12.94 2.33
C ALA A 36 -1.16 13.26 2.70
N GLU A 37 -0.99 13.87 3.88
CA GLU A 37 0.28 14.45 4.34
C GLU A 37 1.32 13.40 4.75
N LYS A 38 0.90 12.18 5.09
CA LYS A 38 1.81 11.13 5.56
C LYS A 38 2.32 10.29 4.39
N ARG A 39 3.53 10.62 3.92
CA ARG A 39 4.30 9.83 2.95
C ARG A 39 5.70 9.61 3.47
N TYR A 40 6.35 8.55 3.06
CA TYR A 40 7.73 8.26 3.40
C TYR A 40 8.53 8.13 2.11
N ASN A 41 9.55 8.97 1.94
CA ASN A 41 10.43 8.90 0.77
C ASN A 41 11.69 8.15 1.18
N VAL A 42 11.68 6.83 1.02
CA VAL A 42 12.77 5.95 1.43
C VAL A 42 12.97 4.85 0.39
N ALA A 43 14.19 4.34 0.29
CA ALA A 43 14.46 3.17 -0.54
C ALA A 43 13.75 1.95 0.07
N GLU A 44 13.30 1.02 -0.77
CA GLU A 44 12.66 -0.20 -0.29
C GLU A 44 13.60 -1.03 0.59
N SER A 45 14.89 -1.04 0.26
CA SER A 45 15.94 -1.69 1.05
C SER A 45 16.13 -1.09 2.45
N ALA A 46 15.65 0.14 2.66
CA ALA A 46 15.63 0.76 3.98
C ALA A 46 14.39 0.38 4.78
N LEU A 47 13.34 -0.14 4.15
CA LEU A 47 12.19 -0.70 4.86
C LEU A 47 12.59 -2.01 5.51
N GLN A 48 12.08 -2.27 6.71
CA GLN A 48 12.24 -3.53 7.41
C GLN A 48 10.91 -4.30 7.34
N PRO A 49 10.76 -5.25 6.40
CA PRO A 49 9.55 -6.06 6.33
C PRO A 49 9.31 -6.78 7.64
N ALA A 50 8.06 -6.77 8.10
CA ALA A 50 7.67 -7.52 9.28
C ALA A 50 7.97 -9.02 9.06
N PRO A 51 8.62 -9.72 10.01
CA PRO A 51 9.02 -11.13 9.83
C PRO A 51 7.87 -12.07 9.47
N GLN A 52 6.65 -11.73 9.92
CA GLN A 52 5.42 -12.50 9.68
C GLN A 52 4.79 -12.23 8.31
N HIS A 53 5.29 -11.23 7.57
CA HIS A 53 4.87 -10.89 6.21
C HIS A 53 6.12 -10.69 5.33
N PRO A 54 6.85 -11.77 5.01
CA PRO A 54 8.01 -11.67 4.14
C PRO A 54 7.58 -11.20 2.74
N LEU A 55 8.44 -10.40 2.11
CA LEU A 55 8.23 -10.02 0.71
C LEU A 55 8.24 -11.27 -0.17
N PRO A 56 7.37 -11.34 -1.20
CA PRO A 56 7.40 -12.46 -2.13
C PRO A 56 8.77 -12.55 -2.82
N SER A 57 9.27 -13.76 -3.07
CA SER A 57 10.64 -13.98 -3.57
C SER A 57 10.95 -13.32 -4.92
N ASN A 58 9.91 -12.92 -5.66
CA ASN A 58 10.01 -12.23 -6.94
C ASN A 58 9.70 -10.73 -6.84
N HIS A 59 9.72 -10.15 -5.63
CA HIS A 59 9.50 -8.74 -5.40
C HIS A 59 10.69 -7.94 -5.96
N PRO A 60 10.47 -7.04 -6.94
CA PRO A 60 11.55 -6.22 -7.47
C PRO A 60 11.92 -5.15 -6.44
N VAL A 61 12.99 -5.40 -5.68
CA VAL A 61 13.48 -4.45 -4.66
C VAL A 61 14.00 -3.19 -5.33
N THR A 62 13.40 -2.05 -5.00
CA THR A 62 13.84 -0.76 -5.54
C THR A 62 14.90 -0.13 -4.63
N SER A 63 16.13 0.01 -5.14
CA SER A 63 17.24 0.64 -4.42
C SER A 63 17.19 2.17 -4.40
N THR A 64 16.35 2.78 -5.24
CA THR A 64 16.13 4.23 -5.26
C THR A 64 15.00 4.62 -4.30
N PRO A 65 15.09 5.76 -3.60
CA PRO A 65 13.98 6.25 -2.80
C PRO A 65 12.72 6.45 -3.63
N ILE A 66 11.60 5.93 -3.13
CA ILE A 66 10.26 6.12 -3.71
C ILE A 66 9.27 6.54 -2.63
N ASP A 67 8.13 7.08 -3.05
CA ASP A 67 7.08 7.50 -2.15
C ASP A 67 6.24 6.31 -1.68
N TRP A 68 6.32 6.03 -0.38
CA TRP A 68 5.52 5.05 0.31
C TRP A 68 4.38 5.72 1.05
N VAL A 69 3.17 5.20 0.88
CA VAL A 69 1.97 5.69 1.56
C VAL A 69 1.37 4.58 2.42
N PRO A 70 1.04 4.84 3.69
CA PRO A 70 0.31 3.89 4.51
C PRO A 70 -1.11 3.77 3.97
N VAL A 71 -1.43 2.61 3.39
CA VAL A 71 -2.74 2.33 2.76
C VAL A 71 -3.62 1.39 3.59
N GLY A 72 -3.11 0.92 4.71
CA GLY A 72 -3.81 0.08 5.66
C GLY A 72 -2.90 -0.35 6.81
N GLY A 73 -3.49 -0.99 7.81
CA GLY A 73 -2.75 -1.64 8.89
C GLY A 73 -3.55 -2.84 9.39
N ALA A 74 -2.86 -3.77 10.01
CA ALA A 74 -3.47 -4.95 10.61
C ALA A 74 -2.75 -5.28 11.92
N PHE A 75 -3.52 -5.75 12.90
CA PHE A 75 -2.99 -6.38 14.09
C PHE A 75 -2.67 -7.84 13.77
N ILE A 76 -1.45 -8.28 14.06
CA ILE A 76 -1.09 -9.70 13.99
C ILE A 76 -0.99 -10.29 15.39
N ALA A 77 -1.81 -11.30 15.63
CA ALA A 77 -1.72 -12.10 16.84
C ALA A 77 -0.46 -12.98 16.77
N SER A 78 0.40 -12.92 17.79
CA SER A 78 1.43 -13.94 17.95
C SER A 78 0.79 -15.31 18.21
N ASP A 79 1.45 -16.39 17.79
CA ASP A 79 0.84 -17.73 17.78
C ASP A 79 0.50 -18.25 19.19
N ILE A 80 1.13 -17.65 20.21
CA ILE A 80 1.04 -17.93 21.64
C ILE A 80 -0.22 -17.32 22.29
N LEU A 81 -1.00 -16.51 21.56
CA LEU A 81 -2.22 -15.87 22.10
C LEU A 81 -3.33 -16.89 22.40
N SER A 82 -4.08 -16.63 23.47
CA SER A 82 -5.31 -17.36 23.77
C SER A 82 -6.38 -17.16 22.67
N PRO A 83 -7.34 -18.09 22.51
CA PRO A 83 -8.41 -17.96 21.51
C PRO A 83 -9.23 -16.67 21.62
N GLU A 84 -9.44 -16.19 22.85
CA GLU A 84 -10.14 -14.94 23.14
C GLU A 84 -9.39 -13.72 22.59
N LYS A 85 -8.06 -13.69 22.76
CA LYS A 85 -7.19 -12.65 22.20
C LYS A 85 -7.15 -12.71 20.66
N LYS A 86 -7.12 -13.91 20.07
CA LYS A 86 -7.19 -14.11 18.60
C LYS A 86 -8.52 -13.57 18.02
N ALA A 87 -9.64 -13.76 18.72
CA ALA A 87 -10.93 -13.23 18.31
C ALA A 87 -11.01 -11.70 18.38
N ALA A 88 -10.41 -11.09 19.41
CA ALA A 88 -10.31 -9.63 19.53
C ALA A 88 -9.46 -9.03 18.41
N VAL A 89 -8.33 -9.65 18.05
CA VAL A 89 -7.51 -9.24 16.90
C VAL A 89 -8.29 -9.32 15.59
N ALA A 90 -9.02 -10.41 15.36
CA ALA A 90 -9.87 -10.53 14.17
C ALA A 90 -10.93 -9.42 14.10
N LYS A 91 -11.60 -9.15 15.21
CA LYS A 91 -12.59 -8.06 15.32
C LYS A 91 -11.98 -6.68 15.07
N ALA A 92 -10.81 -6.40 15.65
CA ALA A 92 -10.10 -5.14 15.43
C ALA A 92 -9.70 -4.97 13.96
N ASN A 93 -9.25 -6.04 13.29
CA ASN A 93 -8.95 -6.02 11.86
C ASN A 93 -10.19 -5.76 11.01
N ASP A 94 -11.35 -6.29 11.38
CA ASP A 94 -12.60 -6.00 10.67
C ASP A 94 -13.08 -4.56 10.90
N GLN A 95 -12.88 -4.01 12.11
CA GLN A 95 -13.13 -2.59 12.40
C GLN A 95 -12.18 -1.68 11.59
N LEU A 96 -10.89 -2.01 11.50
CA LEU A 96 -9.95 -1.28 10.65
C LEU A 96 -10.34 -1.31 9.17
N LYS A 97 -10.78 -2.47 8.65
CA LYS A 97 -11.30 -2.57 7.28
C LYS A 97 -12.55 -1.72 7.05
N ALA A 98 -13.40 -1.58 8.07
CA ALA A 98 -14.58 -0.73 8.03
C ALA A 98 -14.26 0.77 8.21
N GLY A 99 -13.00 1.14 8.47
CA GLY A 99 -12.60 2.52 8.76
C GLY A 99 -12.85 2.96 10.21
N ASP A 100 -13.25 2.05 11.09
CA ASP A 100 -13.44 2.30 12.53
C ASP A 100 -12.13 2.10 13.29
N SER A 101 -11.17 2.99 13.05
CA SER A 101 -9.86 2.95 13.71
C SER A 101 -9.96 3.12 15.23
N LYS A 102 -10.95 3.89 15.70
CA LYS A 102 -11.17 4.14 17.13
C LYS A 102 -11.72 2.90 17.83
N GLY A 103 -12.72 2.24 17.24
CA GLY A 103 -13.25 0.99 17.76
C GLY A 103 -12.23 -0.15 17.70
N ALA A 104 -11.40 -0.20 16.65
CA ALA A 104 -10.29 -1.15 16.59
C ALA A 104 -9.29 -0.94 17.74
N ALA A 105 -8.89 0.31 18.01
CA ALA A 105 -8.01 0.64 19.12
C ALA A 105 -8.60 0.24 20.49
N GLN A 106 -9.91 0.46 20.68
CA GLN A 106 -10.61 0.02 21.91
C GLN A 106 -10.65 -1.50 22.04
N THR A 107 -10.96 -2.23 20.96
CA THR A 107 -10.94 -3.69 20.94
C THR A 107 -9.55 -4.23 21.28
N MET A 108 -8.50 -3.56 20.82
CA MET A 108 -7.12 -3.93 21.08
C MET A 108 -6.63 -3.67 22.51
N GLN A 109 -7.29 -2.79 23.28
CA GLN A 109 -6.97 -2.60 24.71
C GLN A 109 -7.14 -3.88 25.52
N VAL A 110 -8.02 -4.79 25.11
CA VAL A 110 -8.27 -6.09 25.78
C VAL A 110 -7.12 -7.06 25.53
N VAL A 111 -6.34 -6.88 24.46
CA VAL A 111 -5.34 -7.83 24.01
C VAL A 111 -3.96 -7.57 24.63
N GLY A 112 -3.66 -6.31 24.98
CA GLY A 112 -2.40 -5.89 25.63
C GLY A 112 -1.23 -5.74 24.65
N GLU A 113 0.00 -5.68 25.18
CA GLU A 113 1.27 -5.51 24.42
C GLU A 113 1.69 -6.75 23.61
N ASP A 114 0.95 -7.87 23.69
CA ASP A 114 1.33 -9.13 23.01
C ASP A 114 1.01 -9.16 21.51
N VAL A 115 0.65 -8.02 20.91
CA VAL A 115 0.19 -7.92 19.52
C VAL A 115 0.98 -6.89 18.76
N ASP A 116 1.59 -7.33 17.68
CA ASP A 116 2.30 -6.47 16.74
C ASP A 116 1.30 -5.77 15.82
N PHE A 117 1.38 -4.44 15.73
CA PHE A 117 0.68 -3.69 14.68
C PHE A 117 1.60 -3.53 13.47
N ILE A 118 1.15 -4.05 12.33
CA ILE A 118 1.83 -3.85 11.06
C ILE A 118 1.08 -2.84 10.21
N VAL A 119 1.83 -2.02 9.50
CA VAL A 119 1.35 -1.02 8.56
C VAL A 119 1.70 -1.50 7.16
N ALA A 120 0.70 -1.53 6.28
CA ALA A 120 0.89 -1.81 4.87
C ALA A 120 1.28 -0.51 4.15
N LEU A 121 2.51 -0.46 3.65
CA LEU A 121 3.02 0.60 2.80
C LEU A 121 2.84 0.21 1.33
N ALA A 122 2.18 1.09 0.57
CA ALA A 122 2.10 0.96 -0.87
C ALA A 122 3.10 1.89 -1.55
N PRO A 123 3.82 1.42 -2.58
CA PRO A 123 4.64 2.24 -3.45
C PRO A 123 3.71 2.97 -4.41
N LEU A 124 3.41 4.24 -4.11
CA LEU A 124 2.23 4.92 -4.63
C LEU A 124 2.18 4.97 -6.16
N ASP A 125 3.28 5.41 -6.80
CA ASP A 125 3.35 5.53 -8.25
C ASP A 125 3.20 4.18 -8.96
N GLN A 126 3.79 3.12 -8.38
CA GLN A 126 3.73 1.76 -8.91
C GLN A 126 2.33 1.18 -8.75
N THR A 127 1.70 1.38 -7.59
CA THR A 127 0.33 0.93 -7.33
C THR A 127 -0.67 1.65 -8.25
N GLU A 128 -0.57 2.97 -8.41
CA GLU A 128 -1.40 3.71 -9.35
C GLU A 128 -1.20 3.25 -10.80
N GLY A 129 0.05 3.09 -11.24
CA GLY A 129 0.36 2.59 -12.58
C GLY A 129 -0.23 1.21 -12.84
N ALA A 130 -0.18 0.31 -11.85
CA ALA A 130 -0.76 -1.02 -11.93
C ALA A 130 -2.29 -1.00 -12.00
N VAL A 131 -2.96 -0.19 -11.17
CA VAL A 131 -4.43 -0.03 -11.20
C VAL A 131 -4.90 0.61 -12.51
N ASN A 132 -4.16 1.59 -13.03
CA ASN A 132 -4.46 2.21 -14.33
C ASN A 132 -4.36 1.20 -15.48
N ARG A 133 -3.30 0.37 -15.51
CA ARG A 133 -3.20 -0.73 -16.48
C ARG A 133 -4.34 -1.74 -16.33
N ALA A 134 -4.66 -2.13 -15.10
CA ALA A 134 -5.75 -3.06 -14.83
C ALA A 134 -7.09 -2.52 -15.38
N THR A 135 -7.35 -1.23 -15.22
CA THR A 135 -8.56 -0.55 -15.76
C THR A 135 -8.62 -0.66 -17.27
N VAL A 136 -7.52 -0.31 -17.97
CA VAL A 136 -7.42 -0.43 -19.43
C VAL A 136 -7.63 -1.87 -19.89
N PHE A 137 -7.07 -2.85 -19.18
CA PHE A 137 -7.23 -4.26 -19.52
C PHE A 137 -8.65 -4.77 -19.26
N VAL A 138 -9.31 -4.34 -18.18
CA VAL A 138 -10.71 -4.66 -17.91
C VAL A 138 -11.61 -4.08 -19.02
N GLU A 139 -11.43 -2.80 -19.37
CA GLU A 139 -12.18 -2.15 -20.46
C GLU A 139 -11.90 -2.80 -21.82
N GLY A 140 -10.67 -3.24 -22.06
CA GLY A 140 -10.27 -4.00 -23.24
C GLY A 140 -10.69 -5.48 -23.24
N ARG A 141 -11.43 -5.95 -22.21
CA ARG A 141 -11.84 -7.35 -22.02
C ARG A 141 -10.66 -8.34 -22.02
N GLN A 142 -9.56 -7.95 -21.40
CA GLN A 142 -8.32 -8.70 -21.22
C GLN A 142 -8.19 -9.15 -19.75
N PRO A 143 -8.98 -10.13 -19.28
CA PRO A 143 -9.04 -10.50 -17.86
C PRO A 143 -7.72 -11.04 -17.30
N ALA A 144 -6.92 -11.75 -18.10
CA ALA A 144 -5.64 -12.28 -17.65
C ALA A 144 -4.63 -11.16 -17.37
N GLN A 145 -4.52 -10.18 -18.27
CA GLN A 145 -3.65 -9.02 -18.10
C GLN A 145 -4.15 -8.09 -16.98
N ALA A 146 -5.47 -7.92 -16.84
CA ALA A 146 -6.06 -7.20 -15.73
C ALA A 146 -5.72 -7.86 -14.38
N ALA A 147 -5.85 -9.18 -14.31
CA ALA A 147 -5.49 -9.98 -13.15
C ALA A 147 -4.01 -9.79 -12.76
N GLU A 148 -3.11 -9.91 -13.72
CA GLU A 148 -1.67 -9.72 -13.48
C GLU A 148 -1.35 -8.31 -12.98
N ALA A 149 -1.94 -7.27 -13.58
CA ALA A 149 -1.75 -5.90 -13.14
C ALA A 149 -2.27 -5.66 -11.71
N LEU A 150 -3.39 -6.27 -11.33
CA LEU A 150 -3.91 -6.19 -9.97
C LEU A 150 -3.05 -6.96 -8.97
N ASP A 151 -2.53 -8.13 -9.37
CA ASP A 151 -1.58 -8.88 -8.55
C ASP A 151 -0.28 -8.10 -8.35
N GLN A 152 0.22 -7.39 -9.36
CA GLN A 152 1.36 -6.47 -9.22
C GLN A 152 1.11 -5.37 -8.18
N ALA A 153 -0.09 -4.77 -8.18
CA ALA A 153 -0.46 -3.74 -7.20
C ALA A 153 -0.51 -4.30 -5.76
N LEU A 154 -1.02 -5.53 -5.59
CA LEU A 154 -1.14 -6.18 -4.29
C LEU A 154 0.19 -6.72 -3.77
N ASN A 155 0.99 -7.32 -4.66
CA ASN A 155 2.30 -7.87 -4.31
C ASN A 155 3.36 -6.80 -4.07
N GLY A 156 3.14 -5.57 -4.54
CA GLY A 156 4.02 -4.43 -4.29
C GLY A 156 3.91 -3.85 -2.87
N LEU A 157 2.98 -4.34 -2.05
CA LEU A 157 2.83 -3.89 -0.67
C LEU A 157 3.98 -4.39 0.21
N VAL A 158 4.56 -3.46 0.97
CA VAL A 158 5.54 -3.78 2.01
C VAL A 158 4.89 -3.59 3.36
N PHE A 159 4.86 -4.64 4.18
CA PHE A 159 4.32 -4.57 5.54
C PHE A 159 5.46 -4.33 6.52
N VAL A 160 5.38 -3.27 7.31
CA VAL A 160 6.40 -2.89 8.31
C VAL A 160 5.74 -2.74 9.68
N SER A 161 6.50 -2.83 10.77
CA SER A 161 5.93 -2.60 12.11
C SER A 161 5.60 -1.12 12.35
N GLN A 162 4.63 -0.85 13.22
CA GLN A 162 4.29 0.52 13.62
C GLN A 162 5.49 1.25 14.24
N ASP A 163 6.23 0.59 15.14
CA ASP A 163 7.39 1.18 15.79
C ASP A 163 8.43 1.63 14.74
N PHE A 164 8.62 0.82 13.70
CA PHE A 164 9.51 1.18 12.60
C PHE A 164 9.00 2.41 11.84
N ILE A 165 7.71 2.47 11.51
CA ILE A 165 7.08 3.65 10.88
C ILE A 165 7.26 4.92 11.72
N GLU A 166 7.12 4.83 13.04
CA GLU A 166 7.28 5.97 13.94
C GLU A 166 8.72 6.48 14.02
N THR A 167 9.71 5.61 13.74
CA THR A 167 11.11 6.03 13.58
C THR A 167 11.41 6.67 12.22
N LEU A 168 10.57 6.45 11.21
CA LEU A 168 10.71 7.09 9.91
C LEU A 168 10.18 8.53 9.98
N ALA A 169 11.05 9.50 9.71
CA ALA A 169 10.58 10.87 9.52
C ALA A 169 9.63 10.93 8.31
N PRO A 170 8.41 11.47 8.45
CA PRO A 170 7.54 11.69 7.30
C PRO A 170 8.28 12.60 6.30
N ALA A 171 8.17 12.26 5.01
CA ALA A 171 8.76 13.06 3.96
C ALA A 171 8.25 14.50 4.09
N ALA A 172 9.18 15.46 4.08
CA ALA A 172 8.81 16.86 4.01
C ALA A 172 7.87 17.06 2.81
N PRO A 173 6.77 17.82 2.94
CA PRO A 173 5.89 18.10 1.81
C PRO A 173 6.77 18.63 0.67
N ALA A 174 6.64 18.00 -0.51
CA ALA A 174 7.46 18.31 -1.66
C ALA A 174 7.53 19.83 -1.84
N ALA A 175 8.72 20.41 -1.60
CA ALA A 175 8.96 21.80 -1.94
C ALA A 175 8.66 21.95 -3.43
N PRO A 176 7.95 23.02 -3.85
CA PRO A 176 7.64 23.23 -5.26
C PRO A 176 8.95 23.16 -6.04
N ALA A 177 8.95 22.34 -7.10
CA ALA A 177 10.11 22.11 -7.94
C ALA A 177 10.79 23.45 -8.25
N ALA A 178 12.01 23.62 -7.76
CA ALA A 178 12.81 24.78 -8.11
C ALA A 178 12.90 24.84 -9.64
N PRO A 179 12.61 26.00 -10.26
CA PRO A 179 12.68 26.11 -11.71
C PRO A 179 14.07 25.71 -12.18
N ALA A 180 14.11 24.76 -13.13
CA ALA A 180 15.32 24.30 -13.76
C ALA A 180 16.16 25.50 -14.19
N ALA A 181 17.34 25.65 -13.57
CA ALA A 181 18.30 26.66 -13.95
C ALA A 181 18.71 26.42 -15.42
N PRO A 182 18.72 27.45 -16.28
CA PRO A 182 19.05 27.28 -17.69
C PRO A 182 20.50 26.83 -17.85
N ALA A 183 20.68 25.75 -18.60
CA ALA A 183 21.99 25.23 -19.00
C ALA A 183 22.79 26.33 -19.73
N LYS A 184 23.97 26.68 -19.18
CA LYS A 184 24.95 27.52 -19.88
C LYS A 184 25.55 26.72 -21.04
N PRO A 185 25.59 27.25 -22.28
CA PRO A 185 26.26 26.57 -23.38
C PRO A 185 27.79 26.70 -23.23
N THR A 186 28.47 25.56 -23.11
CA THR A 186 29.92 25.46 -23.12
C THR A 186 30.46 25.91 -24.47
N GLN A 187 31.18 27.04 -24.48
CA GLN A 187 31.92 27.51 -25.65
C GLN A 187 33.03 26.54 -26.03
N GLN A 188 33.02 26.20 -27.31
CA GLN A 188 34.01 25.46 -28.08
C GLN A 188 35.27 26.33 -28.25
N LYS A 189 36.43 25.89 -27.74
CA LYS A 189 37.72 26.48 -28.10
C LYS A 189 38.33 25.68 -29.26
N LYS A 190 38.55 26.36 -30.37
CA LYS A 190 39.50 26.00 -31.42
C LYS A 190 40.92 26.35 -30.98
#